data_AF-K8PBC8-F1
#
_entry.id   AF-K8PBC8-F1
#
_cell.length_a   1.000
_cell.length_b   1.000
_cell.length_c   1.000
_cell.angle_alpha   90.00
_cell.angle_beta   90.00
_cell.angle_gamma   90.00
#
_symmetry.space_group_name_H-M   'P 1'
#
loop_
_entity.id
_entity.type
_entity.pdbx_description
1 polymer ?
#
loop_
_entity_poly.entity_id
_entity_poly.type
_entity_poly.pdbx_seq_one_letter_code
_entity_poly.pdbx_strand_id
1 'polypeptide(L)'
;MIERVNRQSRTRLSNGKQLFLESSVDGRTLIARRFREVLASIVSDLGGADAMSEAEMVLARRAVTLVVTCETYESKLAETGKLDSDAYLPCVNALGKLLNALGLKRRSKHVGPSPLEGYHAANVNRRDPDVADVGPECDEPQLARRINEAIAAVANGSESRPRRIVRATSSQGR
;
A
#
# COMPACT_ATOMS: atom_id res chain seq x y z
N MET A 1 -20.28 -10.98 -33.63
CA MET A 1 -20.59 -12.04 -32.66
C MET A 1 -19.31 -12.85 -32.44
N ILE A 2 -18.75 -12.86 -31.23
CA ILE A 2 -17.52 -13.64 -30.95
C ILE A 2 -17.96 -15.04 -30.54
N GLU A 3 -17.53 -16.06 -31.28
CA GLU A 3 -17.87 -17.46 -31.03
C GLU A 3 -17.05 -18.03 -29.86
N ARG A 4 -17.66 -18.93 -29.06
CA ARG A 4 -16.93 -19.64 -28.00
C ARG A 4 -15.93 -20.60 -28.64
N VAL A 5 -14.66 -20.47 -28.27
CA VAL A 5 -13.59 -21.37 -28.73
C VAL A 5 -13.84 -22.80 -28.24
N ASN A 6 -13.86 -23.77 -29.17
CA ASN A 6 -13.97 -25.20 -28.85
C ASN A 6 -12.75 -25.66 -28.03
N ARG A 7 -12.96 -26.57 -27.07
CA ARG A 7 -11.89 -27.18 -26.25
C ARG A 7 -10.75 -27.77 -27.10
N GLN A 8 -11.07 -28.35 -28.26
CA GLN A 8 -10.10 -28.96 -29.16
C GLN A 8 -9.18 -27.95 -29.86
N SER A 9 -9.64 -26.72 -30.07
CA SER A 9 -8.84 -25.64 -30.68
C SER A 9 -8.05 -24.82 -29.65
N ARG A 10 -8.19 -25.13 -28.35
CA ARG A 10 -7.39 -24.49 -27.29
C ARG A 10 -5.92 -24.88 -27.40
N THR A 11 -5.06 -23.90 -27.16
CA THR A 11 -3.61 -24.12 -27.14
C THR A 11 -3.20 -25.06 -26.01
N ARG A 12 -2.03 -25.71 -26.15
CA ARG A 12 -1.44 -26.54 -25.10
C ARG A 12 -1.18 -25.76 -23.82
N LEU A 13 -0.89 -24.46 -23.94
CA LEU A 13 -0.70 -23.54 -22.81
C LEU A 13 -2.00 -23.37 -22.02
N SER A 14 -3.10 -23.04 -22.69
CA SER A 14 -4.42 -22.91 -22.07
C SER A 14 -4.95 -24.24 -21.50
N ASN A 15 -4.46 -25.38 -21.99
CA ASN A 15 -4.79 -26.70 -21.47
C ASN A 15 -3.85 -27.17 -20.34
N GLY A 16 -2.91 -26.34 -19.88
CA GLY A 16 -1.95 -26.69 -18.83
C GLY A 16 -0.91 -27.75 -19.25
N LYS A 17 -0.85 -28.13 -20.54
CA LYS A 17 0.07 -29.14 -21.08
C LYS A 17 1.41 -28.55 -21.54
N GLN A 18 1.58 -27.24 -21.43
CA GLN A 18 2.79 -26.52 -21.83
C GLN A 18 2.99 -25.32 -20.90
N LEU A 19 4.24 -25.05 -20.52
CA LEU A 19 4.53 -23.94 -19.61
C LEU A 19 4.63 -22.60 -20.34
N PHE A 20 5.33 -22.52 -21.48
CA PHE A 20 5.51 -21.28 -22.25
C PHE A 20 4.82 -21.36 -23.61
N LEU A 21 4.58 -20.22 -24.26
CA LEU A 21 3.94 -20.20 -25.58
C LEU A 21 4.85 -20.83 -26.65
N GLU A 22 6.13 -20.48 -26.62
CA GLU A 22 7.13 -21.04 -27.54
C GLU A 22 7.61 -22.41 -27.08
N SER A 23 7.61 -23.38 -28.00
CA SER A 23 8.00 -24.77 -27.73
C SER A 23 9.51 -24.98 -27.60
N SER A 24 10.32 -24.03 -28.09
CA SER A 24 11.79 -24.04 -28.03
C SER A 24 12.34 -23.75 -26.64
N VAL A 25 11.51 -23.22 -25.73
CA VAL A 25 11.95 -22.89 -24.36
C VAL A 25 12.17 -24.17 -23.56
N ASP A 26 13.42 -24.43 -23.19
CA ASP A 26 13.75 -25.58 -22.34
C ASP A 26 13.15 -25.42 -20.93
N GLY A 27 12.18 -26.29 -20.65
CA GLY A 27 11.47 -26.37 -19.37
C GLY A 27 12.31 -26.86 -18.19
N ARG A 28 13.59 -27.22 -18.42
CA ARG A 28 14.54 -27.68 -17.39
C ARG A 28 15.48 -26.60 -16.89
N THR A 29 15.48 -25.43 -17.51
CA THR A 29 16.24 -24.26 -17.03
C THR A 29 15.80 -23.84 -15.62
N LEU A 30 16.70 -23.20 -14.87
CA LEU A 30 16.40 -22.71 -13.51
C LEU A 30 15.13 -21.84 -13.51
N ILE A 31 15.06 -20.88 -14.43
CA ILE A 31 13.93 -19.96 -14.60
C ILE A 31 12.64 -20.73 -14.90
N ALA A 32 12.66 -21.71 -15.80
CA ALA A 32 11.47 -22.50 -16.12
C ALA A 32 10.98 -23.35 -14.93
N ARG A 33 11.91 -23.93 -14.16
CA ARG A 33 11.55 -24.68 -12.93
C ARG A 33 10.94 -23.75 -11.89
N ARG A 34 11.59 -22.62 -11.62
CA ARG A 34 11.11 -21.63 -10.66
C ARG A 34 9.75 -21.07 -11.04
N PHE A 35 9.55 -20.76 -12.32
CA PHE A 35 8.26 -20.35 -12.85
C PHE A 35 7.18 -21.40 -12.58
N ARG A 36 7.47 -22.69 -12.81
CA ARG A 36 6.54 -23.79 -12.56
C ARG A 36 6.19 -23.93 -11.08
N GLU A 37 7.19 -23.83 -10.20
CA GLU A 37 7.01 -23.92 -8.74
C GLU A 37 6.08 -22.82 -8.22
N VAL A 38 6.39 -21.56 -8.54
CA VAL A 38 5.62 -20.41 -8.07
C VAL A 38 4.21 -20.43 -8.66
N LEU A 39 4.06 -20.75 -9.95
CA LEU A 39 2.74 -20.87 -10.57
C LEU A 39 1.91 -21.96 -9.90
N ALA A 40 2.49 -23.13 -9.65
CA ALA A 40 1.79 -24.23 -8.97
C ALA A 40 1.33 -23.83 -7.57
N SER A 41 2.15 -23.09 -6.82
CA SER A 41 1.76 -22.56 -5.50
C SER A 41 0.59 -21.59 -5.60
N ILE A 42 0.66 -20.60 -6.49
CA ILE A 42 -0.41 -19.60 -6.66
C ILE A 42 -1.72 -20.28 -7.09
N VAL A 43 -1.64 -21.21 -8.04
CA VAL A 43 -2.82 -21.98 -8.49
C VAL A 43 -3.40 -22.81 -7.36
N SER A 44 -2.56 -23.45 -6.53
CA SER A 44 -3.00 -24.18 -5.35
C SER A 44 -3.70 -23.28 -4.33
N ASP A 45 -3.16 -22.10 -4.06
CA ASP A 45 -3.73 -21.13 -3.12
C ASP A 45 -5.10 -20.60 -3.58
N LEU A 46 -5.35 -20.57 -4.89
CA LEU A 46 -6.61 -20.16 -5.51
C LEU A 46 -7.62 -21.31 -5.71
N GLY A 47 -7.33 -22.50 -5.17
CA GLY A 47 -8.25 -23.64 -5.22
C GLY A 47 -8.06 -24.59 -6.41
N GLY A 48 -6.95 -24.47 -7.14
CA GLY A 48 -6.60 -25.33 -8.27
C GLY A 48 -6.99 -24.75 -9.64
N ALA A 49 -6.43 -25.34 -10.70
CA ALA A 49 -6.57 -24.81 -12.06
C ALA A 49 -8.03 -24.82 -12.57
N ASP A 50 -8.84 -25.79 -12.15
CA ASP A 50 -10.25 -25.89 -12.54
C ASP A 50 -11.16 -24.86 -11.85
N ALA A 51 -10.70 -24.29 -10.72
CA ALA A 51 -11.41 -23.25 -9.99
C ALA A 51 -11.09 -21.83 -10.49
N MET A 52 -10.07 -21.68 -11.33
CA MET A 52 -9.61 -20.40 -11.85
C MET A 52 -10.25 -20.07 -13.20
N SER A 53 -10.71 -18.84 -13.36
CA SER A 53 -11.02 -18.27 -14.66
C SER A 53 -9.75 -18.07 -15.51
N GLU A 54 -9.91 -17.97 -16.83
CA GLU A 54 -8.81 -17.65 -17.74
C GLU A 54 -8.13 -16.31 -17.39
N ALA A 55 -8.92 -15.33 -16.94
CA ALA A 55 -8.40 -14.03 -16.55
C ALA A 55 -7.47 -14.14 -15.32
N GLU A 56 -7.89 -14.91 -14.30
CA GLU A 56 -7.07 -15.19 -13.12
C GLU A 56 -5.81 -15.98 -13.51
N MET A 57 -5.91 -16.96 -14.41
CA MET A 57 -4.75 -17.69 -14.90
C MET A 57 -3.74 -16.78 -15.62
N VAL A 58 -4.21 -15.85 -16.45
CA VAL A 58 -3.36 -14.85 -17.11
C VAL A 58 -2.67 -13.94 -16.08
N LEU A 59 -3.41 -13.46 -15.08
CA LEU A 59 -2.85 -12.61 -14.02
C LEU A 59 -1.81 -13.37 -13.18
N ALA A 60 -2.12 -14.60 -12.75
CA ALA A 60 -1.21 -15.47 -12.01
C ALA A 60 0.09 -15.68 -12.79
N ARG A 61 -0.02 -16.00 -14.08
CA ARG A 61 1.14 -16.14 -14.97
C ARG A 61 2.01 -14.88 -15.07
N ARG A 62 1.41 -13.68 -15.07
CA ARG A 62 2.15 -12.41 -15.08
C ARG A 62 2.80 -12.13 -13.72
N ALA A 63 2.12 -12.44 -12.62
CA ALA A 63 2.67 -12.33 -11.28
C ALA A 63 3.92 -13.21 -11.14
N VAL A 64 3.87 -14.46 -11.61
CA VAL A 64 5.02 -15.37 -11.61
C VAL A 64 6.20 -14.82 -12.43
N THR A 65 5.93 -14.23 -13.61
CA THR A 65 6.98 -13.55 -14.38
C THR A 65 7.66 -12.47 -13.54
N LEU A 66 6.89 -11.63 -12.85
CA LEU A 66 7.45 -10.57 -12.01
C LEU A 66 8.21 -11.10 -10.80
N VAL A 67 7.77 -12.20 -10.17
CA VAL A 67 8.51 -12.87 -9.09
C VAL A 67 9.89 -13.28 -9.56
N VAL A 68 9.96 -14.05 -10.65
CA VAL A 68 11.24 -14.53 -11.21
C VAL A 68 12.15 -13.36 -11.62
N THR A 69 11.57 -12.30 -12.19
CA THR A 69 12.31 -11.08 -12.53
C THR A 69 12.90 -10.42 -11.28
N CYS A 70 12.12 -10.28 -10.20
CA CYS A 70 12.60 -9.73 -8.93
C CYS A 70 13.74 -10.59 -8.36
N GLU A 71 13.57 -11.90 -8.30
CA GLU A 71 14.59 -12.86 -7.84
C GLU A 71 15.89 -12.75 -8.66
N THR A 72 15.78 -12.47 -9.96
CA THR A 72 16.95 -12.25 -10.84
C THR A 72 17.69 -10.96 -10.47
N TYR A 73 16.97 -9.88 -10.17
CA TYR A 73 17.58 -8.63 -9.68
C TYR A 73 18.21 -8.79 -8.29
N GLU A 74 17.54 -9.50 -7.38
CA GLU A 74 18.06 -9.82 -6.05
C GLU A 74 19.33 -10.66 -6.12
N SER A 75 19.38 -11.63 -7.04
CA SER A 75 20.58 -12.45 -7.29
C SER A 75 21.76 -11.57 -7.75
N LYS A 76 21.51 -10.64 -8.69
CA LYS A 76 22.53 -9.69 -9.14
C LYS A 76 22.97 -8.74 -8.04
N LEU A 77 22.06 -8.29 -7.19
CA LEU A 77 22.38 -7.47 -6.03
C LEU A 77 23.26 -8.24 -5.04
N ALA A 78 22.94 -9.51 -4.76
CA ALA A 78 23.74 -10.35 -3.88
C ALA A 78 25.15 -10.61 -4.43
N GLU A 79 25.28 -10.76 -5.75
CA GLU A 79 26.57 -10.97 -6.43
C GLU A 79 27.41 -9.69 -6.51
N THR A 80 26.80 -8.58 -6.92
CA THR A 80 27.53 -7.37 -7.33
C THR A 80 27.44 -6.21 -6.34
N GLY A 81 26.56 -6.30 -5.34
CA GLY A 81 26.22 -5.20 -4.43
C GLY A 81 25.47 -4.05 -5.09
N LYS A 82 25.08 -4.17 -6.37
CA LYS A 82 24.39 -3.12 -7.14
C LYS A 82 22.99 -3.58 -7.53
N LEU A 83 22.02 -2.68 -7.37
CA LEU A 83 20.65 -2.88 -7.80
C LEU A 83 20.24 -1.74 -8.73
N ASP A 84 19.70 -2.09 -9.90
CA ASP A 84 18.98 -1.16 -10.74
C ASP A 84 17.58 -0.92 -10.14
N SER A 85 17.52 0.04 -9.22
CA SER A 85 16.29 0.36 -8.49
C SER A 85 15.17 0.85 -9.43
N ASP A 86 15.53 1.53 -10.52
CA ASP A 86 14.57 2.09 -11.48
C ASP A 86 13.88 0.98 -12.27
N ALA A 87 14.58 -0.12 -12.56
CA ALA A 87 13.98 -1.30 -13.17
C ALA A 87 13.31 -2.24 -12.14
N TYR A 88 13.84 -2.34 -10.92
CA TYR A 88 13.37 -3.27 -9.90
C TYR A 88 12.06 -2.82 -9.22
N LEU A 89 11.97 -1.56 -8.78
CA LEU A 89 10.82 -1.07 -8.02
C LEU A 89 9.49 -1.15 -8.81
N PRO A 90 9.45 -0.87 -10.13
CA PRO A 90 8.24 -1.08 -10.92
C PRO A 90 7.78 -2.54 -10.94
N CYS A 91 8.70 -3.51 -10.99
CA CYS A 91 8.36 -4.94 -10.93
C CYS A 91 7.71 -5.31 -9.60
N VAL A 92 8.28 -4.85 -8.47
CA VAL A 92 7.72 -5.10 -7.13
C VAL A 92 6.33 -4.48 -6.97
N ASN A 93 6.16 -3.24 -7.43
CA ASN A 93 4.88 -2.54 -7.35
C ASN A 93 3.81 -3.19 -8.23
N ALA A 94 4.16 -3.61 -9.45
CA ALA A 94 3.26 -4.33 -10.33
C ALA A 94 2.89 -5.70 -9.75
N LEU A 95 3.85 -6.39 -9.12
CA LEU A 95 3.62 -7.67 -8.46
C LEU A 95 2.59 -7.53 -7.33
N GLY A 96 2.75 -6.54 -6.45
CA GLY A 96 1.80 -6.27 -5.38
C GLY A 96 0.37 -6.02 -5.89
N LYS A 97 0.24 -5.28 -7.00
CA LYS A 97 -1.07 -5.04 -7.65
C LYS A 97 -1.69 -6.32 -8.19
N LEU A 98 -0.91 -7.17 -8.87
CA LEU A 98 -1.41 -8.43 -9.42
C LEU A 98 -1.82 -9.42 -8.34
N LEU A 99 -1.04 -9.56 -7.26
CA LEU A 99 -1.38 -10.45 -6.15
C LEU A 99 -2.65 -9.99 -5.43
N ASN A 100 -2.82 -8.68 -5.23
CA ASN A 100 -4.06 -8.12 -4.69
C ASN A 100 -5.26 -8.36 -5.62
N ALA A 101 -5.06 -8.22 -6.94
CA ALA A 101 -6.13 -8.47 -7.93
C ALA A 101 -6.58 -9.93 -7.97
N LEU A 102 -5.68 -10.89 -7.69
CA LEU A 102 -6.01 -12.31 -7.55
C LEU A 102 -6.77 -12.65 -6.26
N GLY A 103 -7.01 -11.67 -5.39
CA GLY A 103 -7.73 -11.91 -4.13
C GLY A 103 -6.92 -12.67 -3.08
N LEU A 104 -5.60 -12.84 -3.30
CA LEU A 104 -4.69 -13.37 -2.27
C LEU A 104 -4.59 -12.34 -1.14
N LYS A 105 -5.45 -12.50 -0.13
CA LYS A 105 -5.51 -11.58 1.01
C LYS A 105 -4.21 -11.65 1.79
N ARG A 106 -3.57 -10.49 1.97
CA ARG A 106 -2.51 -10.32 2.98
C ARG A 106 -3.09 -10.73 4.34
N ARG A 107 -2.61 -11.82 4.92
CA ARG A 107 -2.95 -12.18 6.30
C ARG A 107 -2.23 -11.20 7.22
N SER A 108 -2.97 -10.40 7.99
CA SER A 108 -2.38 -9.61 9.05
C SER A 108 -1.74 -10.58 10.04
N LYS A 109 -0.42 -10.42 10.27
CA LYS A 109 0.20 -11.09 11.42
C LYS A 109 -0.38 -10.44 12.67
N HIS A 110 -0.75 -11.26 13.66
CA HIS A 110 -1.08 -10.77 14.98
C HIS A 110 0.15 -10.10 15.56
N VAL A 111 0.26 -8.79 15.36
CA VAL A 111 1.09 -7.93 16.18
C VAL A 111 0.39 -7.90 17.53
N GLY A 112 1.09 -8.32 18.60
CA GLY A 112 0.61 -8.15 19.97
C GLY A 112 0.31 -6.67 20.26
N PRO A 113 -0.13 -6.33 21.49
CA PRO A 113 -0.54 -4.97 21.82
C PRO A 113 0.51 -3.98 21.31
N SER A 114 0.04 -2.99 20.55
CA SER A 114 0.89 -1.97 19.97
C SER A 114 1.79 -1.35 21.05
N PRO A 115 3.00 -0.86 20.72
CA PRO A 115 3.85 -0.20 21.71
C PRO A 115 3.13 0.90 22.50
N LEU A 116 2.10 1.53 21.89
CA LEU A 116 1.19 2.49 22.53
C LEU A 116 0.25 1.83 23.55
N GLU A 117 -0.39 0.70 23.22
CA GLU A 117 -1.21 -0.08 24.17
C GLU A 117 -0.36 -0.65 25.32
N GLY A 118 0.87 -1.07 25.05
CA GLY A 118 1.84 -1.44 26.08
C GLY A 118 2.22 -0.26 26.99
N TYR A 119 2.32 0.96 26.42
CA TYR A 119 2.54 2.19 27.17
C TYR A 119 1.35 2.56 28.06
N HIS A 120 0.11 2.42 27.57
CA HIS A 120 -1.10 2.64 28.37
C HIS A 120 -1.20 1.63 29.52
N ALA A 121 -0.95 0.34 29.25
CA ALA A 121 -0.96 -0.68 30.30
C ALA A 121 0.12 -0.45 31.38
N ALA A 122 1.30 0.05 30.99
CA ALA A 122 2.37 0.40 31.92
C ALA A 122 2.09 1.68 32.74
N ASN A 123 1.32 2.63 32.18
CA ASN A 123 1.06 3.93 32.80
C ASN A 123 -0.27 3.99 33.59
N VAL A 124 -1.24 3.10 33.35
CA VAL A 124 -2.50 3.05 34.14
C VAL A 124 -2.25 2.66 35.61
N ASN A 125 -1.16 1.95 35.90
CA ASN A 125 -0.75 1.60 37.26
C ASN A 125 0.20 2.61 37.92
N ARG A 126 0.63 3.66 37.21
CA ARG A 126 1.30 4.80 37.84
C ARG A 126 0.22 5.77 38.29
N ARG A 127 -0.29 5.54 39.51
CA ARG A 127 -1.00 6.61 40.23
C ARG A 127 0.05 7.65 40.61
N ASP A 128 0.17 8.72 39.82
CA ASP A 128 0.87 9.91 40.27
C ASP A 128 0.07 10.50 41.44
N PRO A 129 0.63 10.55 42.67
CA PRO A 129 -0.13 10.95 43.85
C PRO A 129 -0.41 12.46 43.95
N ASP A 130 -0.17 13.25 42.89
CA ASP A 130 -0.11 14.71 42.98
C ASP A 130 -0.94 15.46 41.90
N VAL A 131 -1.77 14.76 41.11
CA VAL A 131 -2.74 15.44 40.24
C VAL A 131 -4.06 15.53 40.98
N ALA A 132 -4.25 16.65 41.68
CA ALA A 132 -5.53 17.02 42.26
C ALA A 132 -6.63 16.99 41.19
N ASP A 133 -7.80 16.51 41.60
CA ASP A 133 -9.04 16.51 40.82
C ASP A 133 -9.41 17.94 40.43
N VAL A 134 -8.98 18.39 39.25
CA VAL A 134 -9.47 19.64 38.65
C VAL A 134 -10.66 19.24 37.79
N GLY A 135 -11.85 19.34 38.40
CA GLY A 135 -13.11 19.30 37.66
C GLY A 135 -13.14 20.33 36.52
N PRO A 136 -14.08 20.22 35.56
CA PRO A 136 -14.09 21.08 34.38
C PRO A 136 -14.48 22.51 34.77
N GLU A 137 -13.50 23.33 35.16
CA GLU A 137 -13.65 24.79 35.17
C GLU A 137 -13.57 25.30 33.74
N CYS A 138 -14.73 25.73 33.26
CA CYS A 138 -14.96 26.33 31.95
C CYS A 138 -14.31 27.72 31.86
N ASP A 139 -12.99 27.79 31.70
CA ASP A 139 -12.36 29.00 31.18
C ASP A 139 -12.51 29.01 29.67
N GLU A 140 -13.69 29.43 29.21
CA GLU A 140 -13.95 29.71 27.80
C GLU A 140 -12.87 30.68 27.29
N PRO A 141 -11.94 30.25 26.41
CA PRO A 141 -10.79 31.07 26.06
C PRO A 141 -11.32 32.37 25.44
N GLN A 142 -10.83 33.51 25.92
CA GLN A 142 -11.25 34.86 25.49
C GLN A 142 -11.24 35.05 23.95
N LEU A 143 -10.45 34.24 23.25
CA LEU A 143 -10.43 34.15 21.79
C LEU A 143 -11.75 33.62 21.19
N ALA A 144 -12.37 32.61 21.80
CA ALA A 144 -13.65 32.04 21.38
C ALA A 144 -14.79 33.07 21.53
N ARG A 145 -14.81 33.83 22.64
CA ARG A 145 -15.75 34.95 22.82
C ARG A 145 -15.57 36.02 21.76
N ARG A 146 -14.32 36.45 21.52
CA ARG A 146 -14.00 37.47 20.51
C ARG A 146 -14.39 37.03 19.09
N ILE A 147 -14.26 35.75 18.76
CA ILE A 147 -14.68 35.20 17.47
C ILE A 147 -16.21 35.24 17.34
N ASN A 148 -16.93 34.82 18.38
CA ASN A 148 -18.40 34.81 18.38
C ASN A 148 -18.98 36.24 18.32
N GLU A 149 -18.39 37.19 19.03
CA GLU A 149 -18.75 38.61 18.97
C GLU A 149 -18.46 39.22 17.60
N ALA A 150 -17.33 38.89 16.97
CA ALA A 150 -16.99 39.37 15.63
C ALA A 150 -17.96 38.82 14.56
N ILE A 151 -18.35 37.55 14.68
CA ILE A 151 -19.35 36.93 13.78
C ILE A 151 -20.71 37.60 13.97
N ALA A 152 -21.12 37.89 15.20
CA ALA A 152 -22.37 38.59 15.49
C ALA A 152 -22.39 40.05 14.99
N ALA A 153 -21.26 40.76 15.06
CA ALA A 153 -21.13 42.12 14.54
C ALA A 153 -21.21 42.18 13.00
N VAL A 154 -20.65 41.18 12.30
CA VAL A 154 -20.74 41.05 10.83
C VAL A 154 -22.16 40.72 10.38
N ALA A 155 -22.89 39.90 11.14
CA ALA A 155 -24.29 39.56 10.84
C ALA A 155 -25.26 40.76 10.97
N ASN A 156 -24.93 41.77 11.79
CA ASN A 156 -25.80 42.92 12.06
C ASN A 156 -25.47 44.18 11.23
N GLY A 157 -24.64 44.07 10.20
CA GLY A 157 -24.56 45.08 9.13
C GLY A 157 -23.91 46.42 9.49
N SER A 158 -22.90 46.46 10.38
CA SER A 158 -22.06 47.66 10.54
C SER A 158 -20.70 47.47 9.86
N GLU A 159 -20.51 48.11 8.70
CA GLU A 159 -19.20 48.21 8.04
C GLU A 159 -18.15 48.83 8.97
N SER A 160 -17.05 48.12 9.21
CA SER A 160 -15.81 48.73 9.67
C SER A 160 -14.63 48.13 8.92
N ARG A 161 -14.23 48.79 7.82
CA ARG A 161 -13.05 48.41 7.04
C ARG A 161 -11.81 48.45 7.95
N PRO A 162 -10.94 47.42 7.94
CA PRO A 162 -9.70 47.48 8.71
C PRO A 162 -8.77 48.57 8.16
N ARG A 163 -8.25 49.42 9.06
CA ARG A 163 -7.25 50.45 8.73
C ARG A 163 -5.97 49.77 8.21
N ARG A 164 -5.54 50.18 7.02
CA ARG A 164 -4.26 49.79 6.41
C ARG A 164 -3.11 50.24 7.31
N ILE A 165 -2.43 49.30 7.97
CA ILE A 165 -1.21 49.60 8.74
C ILE A 165 -0.05 49.75 7.75
N VAL A 166 0.44 50.98 7.60
CA VAL A 166 1.68 51.31 6.87
C VAL A 166 2.86 50.84 7.71
N ARG A 167 3.75 50.03 7.13
CA ARG A 167 4.95 49.49 7.81
C ARG A 167 6.04 50.57 7.83
N ALA A 168 6.39 51.08 9.02
CA ALA A 168 7.53 51.96 9.18
C ALA A 168 8.83 51.15 9.09
N THR A 169 9.71 51.53 8.16
CA THR A 169 11.08 51.05 8.04
C THR A 169 11.96 51.80 9.05
N SER A 170 12.51 51.13 10.06
CA SER A 170 13.56 51.70 10.91
C SER A 170 14.93 51.25 10.42
N SER A 171 15.72 52.24 10.02
CA SER A 171 17.16 52.17 9.81
C SER A 171 17.90 51.85 11.11
N GLN A 172 19.01 51.13 11.00
CA GLN A 172 20.09 51.21 11.98
C GLN A 172 21.41 50.91 11.27
N GLY A 173 22.22 51.95 11.12
CA GLY A 173 23.62 51.86 10.78
C GLY A 173 24.40 52.69 11.79
N ARG A 174 25.41 52.07 12.41
CA ARG A 174 26.77 52.58 12.60
C ARG A 174 27.61 51.50 13.27
#